data_AF-A0AAW0KG71-F1
#
_entry.id   AF-A0AAW0KG71-F1
#
_cell.length_a   1.000
_cell.length_b   1.000
_cell.length_c   1.000
_cell.angle_alpha   90.00
_cell.angle_beta   90.00
_cell.angle_gamma   90.00
#
_symmetry.space_group_name_H-M   'P 1'
#
loop_
_entity.id
_entity.type
_entity.pdbx_description
1 polymer ?
#
loop_
_entity_poly.entity_id
_entity_poly.type
_entity_poly.pdbx_seq_one_letter_code
_entity_poly.pdbx_strand_id
1 'polypeptide(L)'
;MPDGGFYWYADTLVLKNEIVAFDMSQETFSMMKVPDKCCVENNNYRRWRTLTELKKRVAMIHYTSESSNITCNLWVLLEFGVKELWTKLFTIIPASLLGRPLGLWKNGKFFLTDTMGHLVLWDPFTREIKKINVAEQTISSLSIPSMWKR
;
A
#
# COMPACT_ATOMS: atom_id res chain seq x y z
N MET A 1 6.08 2.75 -15.25
CA MET A 1 6.89 3.55 -14.30
C MET A 1 7.55 2.65 -13.24
N PRO A 2 8.74 2.09 -13.53
CA PRO A 2 9.66 1.56 -12.52
C PRO A 2 10.87 2.46 -12.19
N ASP A 3 11.01 3.64 -12.80
CA ASP A 3 12.19 4.50 -12.63
C ASP A 3 11.77 5.97 -12.40
N GLY A 4 11.94 6.47 -11.16
CA GLY A 4 11.94 7.91 -10.83
C GLY A 4 10.59 8.65 -10.70
N GLY A 5 9.48 8.05 -11.11
CA GLY A 5 8.13 8.65 -10.95
C GLY A 5 7.48 8.37 -9.59
N PHE A 6 6.67 9.32 -9.10
CA PHE A 6 5.85 9.13 -7.90
C PHE A 6 4.45 8.67 -8.28
N TYR A 7 3.85 7.79 -7.48
CA TYR A 7 2.46 7.36 -7.70
C TYR A 7 1.73 7.16 -6.38
N TRP A 8 0.43 7.45 -6.38
CA TRP A 8 -0.44 7.28 -5.22
C TRP A 8 -1.85 6.88 -5.64
N TYR A 9 -2.55 6.28 -4.69
CA TYR A 9 -3.97 5.98 -4.83
C TYR A 9 -4.78 7.25 -4.52
N ALA A 10 -5.67 7.62 -5.42
CA ALA A 10 -6.57 8.74 -5.31
C ALA A 10 -8.02 8.24 -5.26
N ASP A 11 -8.71 8.67 -4.20
CA ASP A 11 -10.12 8.39 -3.97
C ASP A 11 -10.76 9.70 -3.51
N THR A 12 -11.23 10.47 -4.49
CA THR A 12 -11.79 11.81 -4.30
C THR A 12 -13.14 11.91 -4.99
N LEU A 13 -13.83 13.03 -4.80
CA LEU A 13 -15.10 13.29 -5.50
C LEU A 13 -14.96 13.28 -7.04
N VAL A 14 -13.76 13.59 -7.54
CA VAL A 14 -13.44 13.67 -8.97
C VAL A 14 -12.80 12.37 -9.47
N LEU A 15 -11.87 11.80 -8.70
CA LEU A 15 -11.12 10.60 -9.05
C LEU A 15 -11.67 9.40 -8.26
N LYS A 16 -12.32 8.46 -8.97
CA LYS A 16 -12.94 7.30 -8.32
C LYS A 16 -12.06 6.06 -8.45
N ASN A 17 -11.37 5.71 -7.37
CA ASN A 17 -10.51 4.54 -7.29
C ASN A 17 -9.44 4.52 -8.41
N GLU A 18 -8.64 5.58 -8.49
CA GLU A 18 -7.60 5.71 -9.51
C GLU A 18 -6.20 5.76 -8.90
N ILE A 19 -5.20 5.38 -9.69
CA ILE A 19 -3.80 5.61 -9.42
C ILE A 19 -3.40 6.83 -10.25
N VAL A 20 -2.87 7.83 -9.57
CA VAL A 20 -2.23 8.98 -10.20
C VAL A 20 -0.73 8.75 -10.15
N ALA A 21 -0.06 8.96 -11.27
CA ALA A 21 1.39 8.98 -11.35
C ALA A 21 1.86 10.32 -11.89
N PHE A 22 2.96 10.81 -11.33
CA PHE A 22 3.65 12.03 -11.74
C PHE A 22 5.06 11.68 -12.21
N ASP A 23 5.35 12.02 -13.46
CA ASP A 23 6.68 11.92 -14.05
C ASP A 23 7.47 13.20 -13.69
N MET A 24 8.50 13.06 -12.86
CA MET A 24 9.34 14.20 -12.44
C MET A 24 10.23 14.75 -13.57
N SER A 25 10.51 13.95 -14.60
CA SER A 25 11.39 14.34 -15.73
C SER A 25 10.60 15.05 -16.82
N GLN A 26 9.37 14.63 -17.07
CA GLN A 26 8.49 15.24 -18.06
C GLN A 26 7.50 16.24 -17.45
N GLU A 27 7.39 16.30 -16.12
CA GLU A 27 6.43 17.12 -15.38
C GLU A 27 4.97 16.87 -15.80
N THR A 28 4.64 15.61 -16.11
CA THR A 28 3.31 15.22 -16.59
C THR A 28 2.60 14.26 -15.62
N PHE A 29 1.27 14.36 -15.61
CA PHE A 29 0.41 13.44 -14.87
C PHE A 29 -0.13 12.35 -15.80
N SER A 30 -0.21 11.14 -15.26
CA SER A 30 -0.90 10.02 -15.90
C SER A 30 -1.80 9.33 -14.88
N MET A 31 -2.91 8.79 -15.37
CA MET A 31 -3.94 8.18 -14.54
C MET A 31 -4.24 6.77 -15.02
N MET A 32 -4.57 5.90 -14.06
CA MET A 32 -4.93 4.52 -14.32
C MET A 32 -5.94 4.03 -13.30
N LYS A 33 -6.93 3.26 -13.74
CA LYS A 33 -7.89 2.63 -12.83
C LYS A 33 -7.23 1.50 -12.03
N VAL A 34 -7.67 1.35 -10.79
CA VAL A 34 -7.35 0.16 -9.97
C VAL A 34 -8.14 -1.05 -10.49
N PRO A 35 -7.88 -2.28 -10.02
CA PRO A 35 -8.68 -3.44 -10.43
C PRO A 35 -10.17 -3.24 -10.11
N ASP A 36 -11.07 -3.57 -11.05
CA ASP A 36 -12.53 -3.36 -10.85
C ASP A 36 -13.08 -4.04 -9.59
N LYS A 37 -12.53 -5.21 -9.23
CA LYS A 37 -12.91 -5.93 -8.00
C LYS A 37 -12.53 -5.16 -6.72
N CYS A 38 -11.63 -4.19 -6.83
CA CYS A 38 -11.27 -3.30 -5.74
C CYS A 38 -12.22 -2.10 -5.65
N CYS A 39 -13.05 -1.82 -6.67
CA CYS A 39 -13.90 -0.62 -6.75
C CYS A 39 -15.30 -0.79 -6.16
N VAL A 40 -15.65 -1.98 -5.63
CA VAL A 40 -17.02 -2.26 -5.15
C VAL A 40 -17.37 -1.39 -3.93
N GLU A 41 -18.29 -0.45 -4.12
CA GLU A 41 -18.85 0.41 -3.07
C GLU A 41 -19.96 -0.33 -2.32
N ASN A 42 -19.62 -0.95 -1.20
CA ASN A 42 -20.61 -1.40 -0.22
C ASN A 42 -20.20 -0.90 1.17
N ASN A 43 -21.03 -0.06 1.79
CA ASN A 43 -20.71 0.61 3.05
C ASN A 43 -20.62 -0.33 4.26
N ASN A 44 -21.03 -1.59 4.12
CA ASN A 44 -20.97 -2.58 5.19
C ASN A 44 -19.57 -3.18 5.42
N TYR A 45 -18.58 -2.81 4.61
CA TYR A 45 -17.23 -3.39 4.63
C TYR A 45 -16.20 -2.34 5.04
N ARG A 46 -15.31 -2.70 5.97
CA ARG A 46 -14.05 -1.96 6.15
C ARG A 46 -13.10 -2.33 5.02
N ARG A 47 -12.58 -1.34 4.30
CA ARG A 47 -11.64 -1.54 3.20
C ARG A 47 -10.40 -0.68 3.38
N TRP A 48 -9.25 -1.24 3.02
CA TRP A 48 -8.02 -0.48 2.88
C TRP A 48 -7.33 -0.85 1.57
N ARG A 49 -6.93 0.17 0.83
CA ARG A 49 -6.16 0.03 -0.40
C ARG A 49 -4.82 0.73 -0.18
N THR A 50 -3.76 0.00 -0.47
CA THR A 50 -2.40 0.50 -0.30
C THR A 50 -1.60 0.13 -1.53
N LEU A 51 -0.97 1.12 -2.15
CA LEU A 51 0.00 0.90 -3.22
C LEU A 51 1.36 0.57 -2.63
N THR A 52 2.07 -0.33 -3.29
CA THR A 52 3.40 -0.77 -2.90
C THR A 52 4.15 -1.25 -4.13
N GLU A 53 5.44 -1.52 -3.98
CA GLU A 53 6.25 -2.08 -5.05
C GLU A 53 6.50 -3.57 -4.81
N LEU A 54 6.31 -4.39 -5.84
CA LEU A 54 6.70 -5.79 -5.84
C LEU A 54 7.56 -6.08 -7.06
N LYS A 55 8.84 -6.42 -6.84
CA LYS A 55 9.80 -6.77 -7.92
C LYS A 55 9.82 -5.71 -9.04
N LYS A 56 9.94 -4.42 -8.69
CA LYS A 56 9.92 -3.27 -9.62
C LYS A 56 8.61 -3.09 -10.40
N ARG A 57 7.50 -3.62 -9.89
CA ARG A 57 6.16 -3.41 -10.45
C ARG A 57 5.25 -2.79 -9.41
N VAL A 58 4.34 -1.94 -9.86
CA VAL A 58 3.28 -1.40 -9.00
C VAL A 58 2.38 -2.55 -8.56
N ALA A 59 2.13 -2.62 -7.26
CA ALA A 59 1.23 -3.58 -6.66
C ALA A 59 0.22 -2.85 -5.79
N MET A 60 -0.97 -3.44 -5.68
CA MET A 60 -2.02 -2.98 -4.80
C MET A 60 -2.36 -4.09 -3.79
N ILE A 61 -2.31 -3.73 -2.52
CA ILE A 61 -2.90 -4.50 -1.44
C ILE A 61 -4.34 -4.01 -1.28
N HIS A 62 -5.31 -4.91 -1.46
CA HIS A 62 -6.72 -4.66 -1.20
C HIS A 62 -7.19 -5.53 -0.04
N TYR A 63 -7.32 -4.89 1.12
CA TYR A 63 -7.84 -5.48 2.34
C TYR A 63 -9.34 -5.20 2.45
N THR A 64 -10.09 -6.24 2.81
CA THR A 64 -11.52 -6.14 3.11
C THR A 64 -11.83 -6.88 4.41
N SER A 65 -12.72 -6.31 5.22
CA SER A 65 -13.28 -6.93 6.41
C SER A 65 -14.79 -6.75 6.40
N GLU A 66 -15.50 -7.88 6.34
CA GLU A 66 -16.95 -7.98 6.44
C GLU A 66 -17.29 -8.88 7.62
N SER A 67 -17.90 -8.35 8.68
CA SER A 67 -18.18 -9.12 9.90
C SER A 67 -16.93 -9.87 10.40
N SER A 68 -16.92 -11.21 10.32
CA SER A 68 -15.81 -12.08 10.67
C SER A 68 -14.91 -12.50 9.49
N ASN A 69 -15.27 -12.16 8.25
CA ASN A 69 -14.51 -12.51 7.06
C ASN A 69 -13.50 -11.40 6.73
N ILE A 70 -12.21 -11.73 6.86
CA ILE A 70 -11.11 -10.85 6.51
C ILE A 70 -10.37 -11.43 5.31
N THR A 71 -10.20 -10.62 4.26
CA THR A 71 -9.38 -11.02 3.11
C THR A 71 -8.38 -9.93 2.73
N CYS A 72 -7.18 -10.35 2.38
CA CYS A 72 -6.12 -9.51 1.84
C CYS A 72 -5.76 -10.01 0.44
N ASN A 73 -6.00 -9.19 -0.58
CA ASN A 73 -5.73 -9.53 -1.97
C ASN A 73 -4.52 -8.73 -2.45
N LEU A 74 -3.55 -9.40 -3.06
CA LEU A 74 -2.43 -8.73 -3.71
C LEU A 74 -2.62 -8.74 -5.23
N TRP A 75 -2.66 -7.56 -5.81
CA TRP A 75 -2.74 -7.33 -7.25
C TRP A 75 -1.45 -6.73 -7.75
N VAL A 76 -0.98 -7.14 -8.92
CA VAL A 76 0.18 -6.57 -9.59
C VAL A 76 -0.23 -6.02 -10.94
N LEU A 77 0.26 -4.83 -11.22
CA LEU A 77 0.12 -4.21 -12.51
C LEU A 77 1.22 -4.74 -13.44
N LEU A 78 0.82 -5.35 -14.55
CA LEU A 78 1.78 -5.89 -15.51
C LEU A 78 2.44 -4.77 -16.32
N GLU A 79 1.66 -3.76 -16.73
CA GLU A 79 2.17 -2.62 -17.49
C GLU A 79 1.39 -1.36 -17.12
N PHE A 80 2.12 -0.26 -16.89
CA PHE A 80 1.52 1.01 -16.50
C PHE A 80 1.05 1.79 -17.72
N GLY A 81 -0.13 2.42 -17.64
CA GLY A 81 -0.76 3.14 -18.76
C GLY A 81 -1.60 2.27 -19.70
N VAL A 82 -1.47 0.93 -19.64
CA VAL A 82 -2.30 0.01 -20.42
C VAL A 82 -3.55 -0.37 -19.63
N LYS A 83 -4.71 -0.07 -20.20
CA LYS A 83 -6.02 -0.40 -19.62
C LYS A 83 -6.11 -1.93 -19.41
N GLU A 84 -6.63 -2.35 -18.24
CA GLU A 84 -6.98 -3.75 -17.90
C GLU A 84 -5.84 -4.74 -17.55
N LEU A 85 -4.60 -4.31 -17.31
CA LEU A 85 -3.50 -5.24 -16.97
C LEU A 85 -3.22 -5.42 -15.47
N TRP A 86 -4.27 -5.59 -14.66
CA TRP A 86 -4.13 -6.02 -13.27
C TRP A 86 -4.27 -7.52 -13.14
N THR A 87 -3.25 -8.17 -12.59
CA THR A 87 -3.29 -9.60 -12.26
C THR A 87 -3.32 -9.80 -10.76
N LYS A 88 -4.30 -10.56 -10.28
CA LYS A 88 -4.34 -10.99 -8.89
C LYS A 88 -3.30 -12.08 -8.68
N LEU A 89 -2.34 -11.85 -7.79
CA LEU A 89 -1.34 -12.87 -7.46
C LEU A 89 -1.87 -13.89 -6.46
N PHE A 90 -2.48 -13.41 -5.37
CA PHE A 90 -3.02 -14.29 -4.34
C PHE A 90 -4.06 -13.58 -3.45
N THR A 91 -4.79 -14.41 -2.70
CA THR A 91 -5.59 -14.01 -1.55
C THR A 91 -5.03 -14.67 -0.31
N ILE A 92 -4.86 -13.90 0.75
CA ILE A 92 -4.55 -14.43 2.08
C ILE A 92 -5.72 -14.11 3.00
N ILE A 93 -6.00 -15.03 3.91
CA ILE A 93 -6.93 -14.85 5.03
C ILE A 93 -6.08 -14.50 6.25
N PRO A 94 -6.04 -13.23 6.67
CA PRO A 94 -5.23 -12.81 7.81
C PRO A 94 -5.78 -13.38 9.13
N ALA A 95 -4.92 -13.52 10.14
CA ALA A 95 -5.38 -13.73 11.50
C ALA A 95 -6.23 -12.54 11.97
N SER A 96 -7.24 -12.80 12.81
CA SER A 96 -8.21 -11.80 13.29
C SER A 96 -7.60 -10.61 14.04
N LEU A 97 -6.34 -10.70 14.47
CA LEU A 97 -5.60 -9.67 15.18
C LEU A 97 -4.86 -8.68 14.25
N LEU A 98 -4.85 -8.93 12.94
CA LEU A 98 -4.17 -8.08 11.97
C LEU A 98 -5.08 -6.91 11.56
N GLY A 99 -4.53 -5.71 11.60
CA GLY A 99 -5.23 -4.48 11.21
C GLY A 99 -4.86 -4.03 9.79
N ARG A 100 -4.62 -2.74 9.61
CA ARG A 100 -4.48 -2.10 8.29
C ARG A 100 -3.11 -2.40 7.66
N PRO A 101 -3.05 -2.90 6.42
CA PRO A 101 -1.79 -3.02 5.69
C PRO A 101 -1.27 -1.65 5.24
N LEU A 102 0.02 -1.41 5.52
CA LEU A 102 0.77 -0.21 5.14
C LEU A 102 1.67 -0.45 3.92
N GLY A 103 1.95 -1.71 3.58
CA GLY A 103 2.70 -2.05 2.38
C GLY A 103 3.31 -3.45 2.45
N LEU A 104 4.17 -3.76 1.48
CA LEU A 104 5.04 -4.92 1.53
C LEU A 104 6.39 -4.55 2.14
N TRP A 105 6.92 -5.50 2.89
CA TRP A 105 8.27 -5.52 3.41
C TRP A 105 9.12 -6.53 2.63
N LYS A 106 10.42 -6.56 2.94
CA LYS A 106 11.38 -7.53 2.44
C LYS A 106 10.82 -8.96 2.53
N ASN A 107 11.15 -9.78 1.54
CA ASN A 107 10.74 -11.19 1.41
C ASN A 107 9.22 -11.41 1.33
N GLY A 108 8.45 -10.41 0.91
CA GLY A 108 6.99 -10.55 0.74
C GLY A 108 6.21 -10.57 2.05
N LYS A 109 6.86 -10.25 3.18
CA LYS A 109 6.16 -10.00 4.44
C LYS A 109 5.32 -8.73 4.32
N PHE A 110 4.20 -8.68 5.02
CA PHE A 110 3.37 -7.49 5.07
C PHE A 110 3.79 -6.59 6.23
N PHE A 111 3.86 -5.29 5.95
CA PHE A 111 4.00 -4.26 6.97
C PHE A 111 2.62 -3.68 7.26
N LEU A 112 2.17 -3.75 8.50
CA LEU A 112 0.80 -3.44 8.88
C LEU A 112 0.70 -2.91 10.31
N THR A 113 -0.44 -2.32 10.65
CA THR A 113 -0.80 -2.01 12.03
C THR A 113 -1.63 -3.15 12.61
N ASP A 114 -1.41 -3.54 13.87
CA ASP A 114 -2.38 -4.40 14.58
C ASP A 114 -3.65 -3.61 14.95
N THR A 115 -4.61 -4.28 15.59
CA THR A 115 -5.87 -3.65 16.02
C THR A 115 -5.69 -2.56 17.08
N MET A 116 -4.54 -2.53 17.76
CA MET A 116 -4.17 -1.55 18.78
C MET A 116 -3.28 -0.42 18.21
N GLY A 117 -2.99 -0.45 16.91
CA GLY A 117 -2.18 0.56 16.24
C GLY A 117 -0.67 0.32 16.30
N HIS A 118 -0.20 -0.79 16.85
CA HIS A 118 1.23 -1.11 16.83
C HIS A 118 1.69 -1.56 15.45
N LEU A 119 2.92 -1.21 15.08
CA LEU A 119 3.53 -1.69 13.85
C LEU A 119 3.96 -3.15 13.98
N VAL A 120 3.60 -3.97 13.01
CA VAL A 120 3.97 -5.38 12.96
C VAL A 120 4.37 -5.81 11.54
N LEU A 121 5.24 -6.82 11.48
CA LEU A 121 5.53 -7.59 10.27
C LEU A 121 4.78 -8.91 10.36
N TRP A 122 4.10 -9.26 9.29
CA TRP A 122 3.40 -10.54 9.18
C TRP A 122 3.91 -11.31 7.98
N ASP A 123 4.26 -12.57 8.20
CA ASP A 123 4.58 -13.51 7.14
C ASP A 123 3.32 -14.29 6.74
N PRO A 124 2.85 -14.17 5.50
CA PRO A 124 1.60 -14.80 5.09
C PRO A 124 1.72 -16.33 4.90
N PHE A 125 2.94 -16.85 4.76
CA PHE A 125 3.19 -18.29 4.54
C PHE A 125 3.41 -19.02 5.86
N THR A 126 4.20 -18.46 6.77
CA THR A 126 4.46 -19.05 8.09
C THR A 126 3.43 -18.64 9.14
N ARG A 127 2.66 -17.56 8.88
CA ARG A 127 1.74 -16.90 9.81
C ARG A 127 2.42 -16.27 11.04
N GLU A 128 3.74 -16.13 11.00
CA GLU A 128 4.50 -15.46 12.06
C GLU A 128 4.17 -13.96 12.11
N ILE A 129 4.03 -13.43 13.32
CA ILE A 129 3.82 -11.99 13.57
C ILE A 129 4.97 -11.49 14.43
N LYS A 130 5.66 -10.44 13.96
CA LYS A 130 6.73 -9.77 14.69
C LYS A 130 6.37 -8.32 14.94
N LYS A 131 6.29 -7.91 16.21
CA LYS A 131 6.11 -6.50 16.57
C LYS A 131 7.37 -5.69 16.27
N ILE A 132 7.19 -4.48 15.73
CA ILE A 132 8.27 -3.52 15.48
C ILE A 132 8.20 -2.44 16.56
N ASN A 133 9.30 -2.29 17.29
CA ASN A 133 9.47 -1.16 18.21
C ASN A 133 9.94 0.05 17.42
N VAL A 134 9.19 1.16 17.52
CA VAL A 134 9.66 2.45 17.02
C VAL A 134 10.51 3.06 18.11
N ALA A 135 11.80 3.25 17.85
CA ALA A 135 12.63 4.05 18.74
C ALA A 135 12.19 5.51 18.64
N GLU A 136 11.82 6.12 19.77
CA GLU A 136 11.62 7.57 19.82
C GLU A 136 12.97 8.24 19.53
N GLN A 137 13.12 8.82 18.34
CA GLN A 137 14.22 9.74 18.07
C GLN A 137 13.76 11.14 18.44
N THR A 138 14.23 11.64 19.58
CA THR A 138 14.00 13.01 19.99
C THR A 138 14.69 13.95 18.99
N ILE A 139 13.91 14.88 18.42
CA ILE A 139 14.35 15.87 17.42
C ILE A 139 15.52 16.74 17.93
N SER A 140 15.82 16.72 19.23
CA SER A 140 16.92 17.45 19.86
C SER A 140 18.33 17.07 19.37
N SER A 141 18.48 16.02 18.56
CA SER A 141 19.79 15.58 18.02
C SER A 141 20.06 15.99 16.56
N LEU A 142 19.09 16.60 15.86
CA LEU A 142 19.29 17.07 14.48
C LEU A 142 19.93 18.46 14.49
N SER A 143 21.26 18.52 14.41
CA SER A 143 21.96 19.77 14.10
C SER A 143 21.65 20.16 12.65
N ILE A 144 21.12 21.38 12.46
CA ILE A 144 20.87 21.94 11.12
C ILE A 144 22.23 22.03 10.39
N PRO A 145 22.39 21.39 9.21
CA PRO A 145 23.61 21.51 8.42
C PRO A 145 23.90 22.98 8.13
N SER A 146 25.17 23.39 8.27
CA SER A 146 25.64 24.77 8.06
C SER A 146 25.28 25.36 6.69
N MET A 147 24.85 24.54 5.73
CA MET A 147 24.39 24.93 4.40
C MET A 147 23.08 25.73 4.38
N TRP A 148 22.33 25.79 5.50
CA TRP A 148 21.02 26.46 5.58
C TRP A 148 21.00 27.73 6.44
N LYS A 149 22.15 28.18 6.95
CA LYS A 149 22.23 29.47 7.66
C LYS A 149 22.54 30.58 6.64
N ARG A 150 21.56 31.45 6.38
CA ARG A 150 21.77 32.77 5.75
C ARG A 150 22.27 33.76 6.79
#